data_AF-A0AAP6JG69-F1
#
_entry.id   AF-A0AAP6JG69-F1
#
_cell.length_a   1.000
_cell.length_b   1.000
_cell.length_c   1.000
_cell.angle_alpha   90.00
_cell.angle_beta   90.00
_cell.angle_gamma   90.00
#
_symmetry.space_group_name_H-M   'P 1'
#
loop_
_entity.id
_entity.type
_entity.pdbx_description
1 polymer ?
#
loop_
_entity_poly.entity_id
_entity_poly.type
_entity_poly.pdbx_seq_one_letter_code
_entity_poly.pdbx_strand_id
1 'polypeptide(L)' 'MNRQALKITLLDDVVLSQRNATTGGHETLDYIPGQALLGIAASRLYPSLSLPQARQLFHSGLLRFGNGLPAR' A
#
# COMPACT_ATOMS: atom_id res chain seq x y z
N MET A 1 5.26 4.06 19.69
CA MET A 1 4.94 3.82 18.26
C MET A 1 3.91 4.85 17.84
N ASN A 2 4.26 5.75 16.93
CA ASN A 2 3.34 6.78 16.46
C ASN A 2 2.41 6.18 15.40
N ARG A 3 1.10 6.40 15.54
CA ARG A 3 0.09 5.92 14.60
C ARG A 3 -0.72 7.10 14.10
N GLN A 4 -0.93 7.16 12.79
CA GLN A 4 -1.77 8.15 12.13
C GLN A 4 -2.80 7.44 11.26
N ALA A 5 -4.00 8.00 11.19
CA ALA A 5 -5.05 7.51 10.31
C ALA A 5 -4.93 8.19 8.93
N LEU A 6 -5.17 7.43 7.87
CA LEU A 6 -5.25 7.92 6.50
C LEU A 6 -6.68 7.71 6.00
N LYS A 7 -7.35 8.80 5.61
CA LYS A 7 -8.64 8.72 4.90
C LYS A 7 -8.35 8.69 3.41
N ILE A 8 -8.90 7.68 2.73
CA ILE A 8 -8.75 7.49 1.29
C ILE A 8 -10.13 7.59 0.66
N THR A 9 -10.24 8.35 -0.40
CA THR A 9 -11.43 8.43 -1.25
C THR A 9 -11.05 7.89 -2.62
N LEU A 10 -11.78 6.87 -3.08
CA LEU A 10 -11.66 6.39 -4.45
C LEU A 10 -12.37 7.41 -5.36
N LEU A 11 -11.65 7.94 -6.34
CA LEU A 11 -12.22 8.90 -7.30
C LEU A 11 -12.91 8.19 -8.47
N ASP A 12 -12.48 6.95 -8.74
CA ASP A 12 -12.97 6.05 -9.78
C ASP A 12 -12.96 4.61 -9.24
N ASP A 13 -13.53 3.68 -9.99
CA ASP A 13 -13.46 2.25 -9.69
C ASP A 13 -12.00 1.77 -9.72
N VAL A 14 -11.60 1.01 -8.68
CA VAL A 14 -10.24 0.49 -8.53
C VAL A 14 -10.28 -1.04 -8.44
N VAL A 15 -9.41 -1.69 -9.21
CA VAL A 15 -9.19 -3.14 -9.12
C VAL A 15 -8.02 -3.42 -8.17
N LEU A 16 -8.29 -4.15 -7.10
CA LEU A 16 -7.31 -4.56 -6.09
C LEU A 16 -7.22 -6.09 -6.07
N SER A 17 -6.26 -6.66 -6.79
CA SER A 17 -6.13 -8.11 -6.91
C SER A 17 -5.65 -8.76 -5.62
N GLN A 18 -6.28 -9.87 -5.23
CA GLN A 18 -5.86 -10.66 -4.06
C GLN A 18 -4.50 -11.33 -4.24
N ARG A 19 -4.13 -11.66 -5.49
CA ARG A 19 -2.85 -12.32 -5.84
C ARG A 19 -2.30 -11.73 -7.14
N ASN A 20 -0.98 -11.76 -7.28
CA ASN A 20 -0.28 -11.40 -8.52
C ASN A 20 -0.22 -12.55 -9.54
N ALA A 21 -0.75 -13.73 -9.19
CA ALA A 21 -0.74 -14.89 -10.08
C ALA A 21 -1.82 -14.72 -11.16
N THR A 22 -1.42 -14.86 -12.43
CA THR A 22 -2.28 -14.72 -13.61
C THR A 22 -3.09 -15.98 -13.94
N THR A 23 -2.87 -17.08 -13.19
CA THR A 23 -3.55 -18.37 -13.37
C THR A 23 -4.41 -18.69 -12.14
N GLY A 24 -5.71 -18.87 -12.37
CA GLY A 24 -6.74 -18.95 -11.32
C GLY A 24 -7.54 -17.65 -11.29
N GLY A 25 -8.87 -17.74 -11.10
CA GLY A 25 -9.78 -16.60 -11.20
C GLY A 25 -9.28 -15.36 -10.43
N HIS A 26 -9.32 -14.19 -11.08
CA HIS A 26 -8.95 -12.93 -10.45
C HIS A 26 -10.00 -12.53 -9.41
N GLU A 27 -9.72 -12.79 -8.14
CA GLU A 27 -10.51 -12.27 -7.03
C GLU A 27 -10.05 -10.84 -6.71
N THR A 28 -11.03 -9.92 -6.71
CA THR A 28 -10.82 -8.52 -6.31
C THR A 28 -11.16 -8.37 -4.83
N LEU A 29 -10.34 -7.61 -4.11
CA LEU A 29 -10.52 -7.30 -2.70
C LEU A 29 -11.50 -6.14 -2.50
N ASP A 30 -12.26 -6.20 -1.41
CA ASP A 30 -13.18 -5.15 -0.93
C ASP A 30 -12.49 -4.14 0.02
N TYR A 31 -11.17 -4.24 0.17
CA TYR A 31 -10.33 -3.34 0.96
C TYR A 31 -9.01 -3.07 0.25
N ILE A 32 -8.34 -1.98 0.64
CA ILE A 32 -7.00 -1.65 0.14
C ILE A 32 -5.94 -2.34 1.00
N PRO A 33 -5.12 -3.27 0.46
CA PRO A 33 -4.05 -3.89 1.23
C PRO A 33 -3.05 -2.85 1.73
N GLY A 34 -2.62 -2.96 2.99
CA GLY A 34 -1.58 -2.08 3.53
C GLY A 34 -0.30 -2.10 2.69
N GLN A 35 0.07 -3.26 2.14
CA GLN A 35 1.24 -3.39 1.27
C GLN A 35 1.09 -2.60 -0.05
N ALA A 36 -0.13 -2.45 -0.58
CA ALA A 36 -0.39 -1.61 -1.75
C ALA A 36 -0.13 -0.13 -1.43
N LEU A 37 -0.57 0.33 -0.25
CA LEU A 37 -0.29 1.69 0.23
C LEU A 37 1.21 1.94 0.45
N LEU A 38 1.93 0.95 1.00
CA LEU A 38 3.38 1.01 1.14
C LEU A 38 4.06 1.13 -0.22
N GLY A 39 3.60 0.36 -1.22
CA GLY A 39 4.09 0.44 -2.60
C GLY A 39 3.82 1.79 -3.27
N ILE A 40 2.63 2.37 -3.08
CA ILE A 40 2.27 3.71 -3.58
C ILE A 40 3.15 4.79 -2.94
N ALA A 41 3.39 4.70 -1.63
CA ALA A 41 4.28 5.65 -0.95
C ALA A 41 5.72 5.53 -1.46
N ALA A 42 6.20 4.29 -1.61
CA ALA A 42 7.53 4.00 -2.14
C ALA A 42 7.73 4.53 -3.57
N SER A 43 6.76 4.30 -4.48
CA SER A 43 6.87 4.75 -5.87
C SER A 43 6.98 6.26 -6.01
N ARG A 44 6.34 7.02 -5.11
CA ARG A 44 6.41 8.49 -5.07
C ARG A 44 7.69 9.02 -4.45
N LEU A 45 8.23 8.33 -3.45
CA LEU A 45 9.34 8.82 -2.64
C LEU A 45 10.71 8.33 -3.12
N TYR A 46 10.80 7.15 -3.74
CA TYR A 46 12.06 6.63 -4.29
C TYR A 46 12.85 7.62 -5.16
N PRO A 47 12.25 8.45 -6.04
CA PRO A 47 12.99 9.45 -6.80
C PRO A 47 13.73 10.49 -5.96
N SER A 48 13.30 10.69 -4.71
CA SER A 48 13.84 11.70 -3.79
C SER A 48 14.75 11.12 -2.69
N LEU A 49 14.96 9.80 -2.68
CA LEU A 49 15.66 9.10 -1.59
C LEU A 49 16.94 8.42 -2.09
N SER A 50 17.98 8.46 -1.25
CA SER A 50 19.13 7.58 -1.44
C SER A 50 18.77 6.12 -1.14
N LEU A 51 19.55 5.17 -1.68
CA LEU A 51 19.35 3.74 -1.44
C LEU A 51 19.32 3.37 0.07
N PRO A 52 20.22 3.88 0.94
CA PRO A 52 20.14 3.61 2.37
C PRO A 52 18.85 4.11 3.01
N GLN A 53 18.39 5.32 2.65
CA GLN A 53 17.15 5.88 3.17
C GLN A 53 15.93 5.08 2.70
N ALA A 54 15.89 4.70 1.42
CA ALA A 54 14.82 3.87 0.87
C ALA A 54 14.74 2.51 1.58
N ARG A 55 15.88 1.84 1.80
CA ARG A 55 15.93 0.58 2.57
C ARG A 55 15.46 0.77 4.00
N GLN A 56 15.90 1.83 4.67
CA GLN A 56 15.49 2.11 6.04
C GLN A 56 13.99 2.41 6.12
N LEU A 57 13.41 3.13 5.17
CA LEU A 57 12.00 3.49 5.22
C LEU A 57 11.08 2.32 4.83
N PHE A 58 11.39 1.60 3.75
CA PHE A 58 10.45 0.66 3.12
C PHE A 58 10.80 -0.83 3.32
N HIS A 59 11.99 -1.16 3.83
CA HIS A 59 12.43 -2.55 4.00
C HIS A 59 12.84 -2.93 5.42
N SER A 60 12.93 -1.97 6.35
CA SER A 60 13.27 -2.24 7.76
C SER A 60 12.09 -2.68 8.62
N GLY A 61 10.85 -2.46 8.14
CA GLY A 61 9.63 -2.65 8.93
C GLY A 61 9.34 -1.52 9.94
N LEU A 62 10.09 -0.41 9.91
CA LEU A 62 9.84 0.80 10.72
C LEU A 62 8.56 1.55 10.31
N LEU A 63 8.27 1.56 9.00
CA LEU A 63 7.01 2.05 8.44
C LEU A 63 6.13 0.86 8.07
N ARG A 64 4.87 0.90 8.49
CA ARG A 64 3.86 -0.11 8.15
C ARG A 64 2.54 0.57 7.86
N PHE A 65 1.83 0.07 6.86
CA PHE A 65 0.46 0.45 6.59
C PHE A 65 -0.45 -0.71 6.98
N GLY A 66 -1.56 -0.40 7.67
CA GLY A 66 -2.66 -1.35 7.83
C GLY A 66 -3.55 -1.37 6.60
N ASN A 67 -4.50 -2.31 6.55
CA ASN A 67 -5.49 -2.35 5.49
C ASN A 67 -6.40 -1.12 5.56
N GLY A 68 -6.67 -0.51 4.40
CA GLY A 68 -7.70 0.51 4.23
C GLY A 68 -9.06 -0.15 4.14
N LEU A 69 -9.80 -0.14 5.25
CA LEU A 69 -11.15 -0.67 5.34
C LEU A 69 -12.18 0.41 4.95
N PRO A 70 -13.36 0.03 4.43
CA PRO A 70 -14.45 0.98 4.20
C PRO A 70 -14.77 1.78 5.46
N ALA A 71 -14.89 3.11 5.31
CA ALA A 71 -15.38 3.96 6.37
C ALA A 71 -16.88 3.69 6.56
N ARG A 72 -17.28 3.31 7.77
CA ARG A 72 -18.68 3.21 8.17
C ARG A 72 -19.26 4.59 8.45
#